data_AF-A0A4Y2GMM0-F1
#
_entry.id   AF-A0A4Y2GMM0-F1
#
_cell.length_a   1.000
_cell.length_b   1.000
_cell.length_c   1.000
_cell.angle_alpha   90.00
_cell.angle_beta   90.00
_cell.angle_gamma   90.00
#
_symmetry.space_group_name_H-M   'P 1'
#
loop_
_entity.id
_entity.type
_entity.pdbx_description
1 polymer ?
#
loop_
_entity_poly.entity_id
_entity_poly.type
_entity_poly.pdbx_seq_one_letter_code
_entity_poly.pdbx_strand_id
1 'polypeptide(L)'
;MLWRAYNITFGSRYKFYEYMKILEARLESVHAFARERIKLASERMKTRYESKATDHHFKEGDLVWMYNPKRRRGPSPKLQQNWEGPYTIVKKLNDIVYRGRPTPSQKSSISIG
;
A
#
# COMPACT_ATOMS: atom_id res chain seq x y z
N MET A 1 -39.95 -56.95 -11.82
CA MET A 1 -40.10 -55.47 -11.91
C MET A 1 -39.15 -54.69 -10.99
N LEU A 2 -38.72 -55.23 -9.84
CA LEU A 2 -37.83 -54.53 -8.89
C LEU A 2 -36.42 -54.21 -9.41
N TRP A 3 -35.84 -55.05 -10.27
CA TRP A 3 -34.48 -54.85 -10.81
C TRP A 3 -34.34 -53.66 -11.77
N ARG A 4 -35.42 -53.28 -12.48
CA ARG A 4 -35.44 -52.08 -13.33
C ARG A 4 -35.53 -50.79 -12.49
N ALA A 5 -36.29 -50.81 -11.40
CA ALA A 5 -36.40 -49.66 -10.49
C ALA A 5 -35.09 -49.37 -9.74
N TYR A 6 -34.34 -50.42 -9.35
CA TYR A 6 -33.05 -50.27 -8.68
C TYR A 6 -31.99 -49.63 -9.59
N ASN A 7 -31.87 -50.10 -10.84
CA ASN A 7 -30.91 -49.52 -11.80
C ASN A 7 -31.21 -48.07 -12.19
N ILE A 8 -32.49 -47.69 -12.31
CA ILE A 8 -32.88 -46.32 -12.67
C ILE A 8 -32.65 -45.35 -11.50
N THR A 9 -33.01 -45.73 -10.28
CA THR A 9 -32.90 -44.84 -9.10
C THR A 9 -31.49 -44.77 -8.53
N PHE A 10 -30.81 -45.91 -8.41
CA PHE A 10 -29.46 -45.98 -7.84
C PHE A 10 -28.39 -45.53 -8.86
N GLY A 11 -28.53 -45.89 -10.14
CA GLY A 11 -27.63 -45.47 -11.21
C GLY A 11 -27.69 -43.97 -11.49
N SER A 12 -28.89 -43.35 -11.41
CA SER A 12 -29.06 -41.90 -11.53
C SER A 12 -28.44 -41.15 -10.34
N ARG A 13 -28.66 -41.67 -9.12
CA ARG A 13 -28.08 -41.09 -7.90
C ARG A 13 -26.54 -41.16 -7.87
N TYR A 14 -25.96 -42.26 -8.35
CA TYR A 14 -24.51 -42.42 -8.41
C TYR A 14 -23.87 -41.46 -9.42
N LYS A 15 -24.48 -41.30 -10.60
CA LYS A 15 -24.04 -40.31 -11.60
C LYS A 15 -24.14 -38.87 -11.10
N PHE A 16 -25.21 -38.56 -10.36
CA PHE A 16 -25.37 -37.23 -9.74
C PHE A 16 -24.29 -36.97 -8.69
N TYR A 17 -23.97 -37.95 -7.85
CA TYR A 17 -22.93 -37.83 -6.83
C TYR A 17 -21.53 -37.63 -7.42
N GLU A 18 -21.19 -38.38 -8.48
CA GLU A 18 -19.92 -38.18 -9.22
C GLU A 18 -19.86 -36.77 -9.84
N TYR A 19 -20.96 -36.29 -10.42
CA TYR A 19 -21.03 -34.93 -10.96
C TYR A 19 -20.81 -33.87 -9.87
N MET A 20 -21.43 -34.02 -8.70
CA MET A 20 -21.23 -33.10 -7.57
C MET A 20 -19.77 -33.07 -7.11
N LYS A 21 -19.11 -34.23 -6.99
CA LYS A 21 -17.69 -34.31 -6.62
C LYS A 21 -16.77 -33.63 -7.61
N ILE A 22 -17.02 -33.81 -8.91
CA ILE A 22 -16.23 -33.15 -9.97
C ILE A 22 -16.42 -31.63 -9.89
N LEU A 23 -17.65 -31.17 -9.65
CA LEU A 23 -17.94 -29.74 -9.51
C LEU A 23 -17.25 -29.14 -8.29
N GLU A 24 -17.31 -29.82 -7.15
CA GLU A 24 -16.66 -29.41 -5.91
C GLU A 24 -15.14 -29.30 -6.09
N ALA A 25 -14.51 -30.34 -6.65
CA ALA A 25 -13.08 -30.34 -6.92
C ALA A 25 -12.64 -29.23 -7.89
N ARG A 26 -13.47 -28.93 -8.91
CA ARG A 26 -13.22 -27.82 -9.84
C ARG A 26 -13.34 -26.46 -9.17
N LEU A 27 -14.32 -26.28 -8.30
CA LEU A 27 -14.49 -25.01 -7.59
C LEU A 27 -13.35 -24.79 -6.61
N GLU A 28 -12.94 -25.84 -5.90
CA GLU A 28 -11.81 -25.78 -4.99
C GLU A 28 -10.50 -25.46 -5.72
N SER A 29 -10.27 -26.07 -6.89
CA SER A 29 -9.06 -25.79 -7.69
C SER A 29 -9.03 -24.36 -8.21
N VAL A 30 -10.16 -23.82 -8.71
CA VAL A 30 -10.25 -22.43 -9.16
C VAL A 30 -10.03 -21.46 -8.00
N HIS A 31 -10.59 -21.75 -6.82
CA HIS A 31 -10.38 -20.94 -5.61
C HIS A 31 -8.93 -20.97 -5.14
N ALA A 32 -8.31 -22.16 -5.11
CA ALA A 32 -6.91 -22.31 -4.74
C ALA A 32 -6.01 -21.53 -5.71
N PHE A 33 -6.26 -21.64 -7.01
CA PHE A 33 -5.55 -20.90 -8.05
C PHE A 33 -5.70 -19.38 -7.85
N ALA A 34 -6.91 -18.87 -7.64
CA ALA A 34 -7.15 -17.45 -7.42
C ALA A 34 -6.38 -16.93 -6.18
N ARG A 35 -6.42 -17.67 -5.06
CA ARG A 35 -5.70 -17.31 -3.83
C ARG A 35 -4.19 -17.26 -4.05
N GLU A 36 -3.64 -18.24 -4.75
CA GLU A 36 -2.21 -18.27 -5.07
C GLU A 36 -1.80 -17.07 -5.92
N ARG A 37 -2.60 -16.73 -6.93
CA ARG A 37 -2.33 -15.56 -7.80
C ARG A 37 -2.38 -14.24 -7.03
N ILE A 38 -3.33 -14.08 -6.11
CA ILE A 38 -3.42 -12.90 -5.23
C ILE A 38 -2.18 -12.81 -4.34
N LYS A 39 -1.76 -13.93 -3.73
CA LYS A 39 -0.55 -13.98 -2.90
C LYS A 39 0.69 -13.57 -3.70
N LEU A 40 0.91 -14.17 -4.87
CA LEU A 40 2.05 -13.83 -5.73
C LEU A 40 2.02 -12.36 -6.19
N ALA A 41 0.84 -11.82 -6.51
CA ALA A 41 0.71 -10.42 -6.87
C ALA A 41 1.03 -9.48 -5.68
N SER A 42 0.58 -9.84 -4.48
CA SER A 42 0.89 -9.11 -3.25
C SER A 42 2.39 -9.14 -2.94
N GLU A 43 3.04 -10.30 -3.06
CA GLU A 43 4.49 -10.44 -2.87
C GLU A 43 5.28 -9.60 -3.88
N ARG A 44 4.92 -9.63 -5.17
CA ARG A 44 5.53 -8.78 -6.21
C ARG A 44 5.37 -7.30 -5.89
N MET A 45 4.20 -6.89 -5.40
CA MET A 45 3.95 -5.51 -5.01
C MET A 45 4.82 -5.09 -3.82
N LYS A 46 4.94 -5.97 -2.80
CA LYS A 46 5.80 -5.77 -1.64
C LYS A 46 7.26 -5.61 -2.07
N THR A 47 7.81 -6.54 -2.85
CA THR A 47 9.20 -6.46 -3.34
C THR A 47 9.45 -5.18 -4.14
N ARG A 48 8.50 -4.75 -4.99
CA ARG A 48 8.63 -3.51 -5.76
C ARG A 48 8.62 -2.26 -4.87
N TYR A 49 7.86 -2.27 -3.79
CA TYR A 49 7.83 -1.17 -2.83
C TYR A 49 9.12 -1.14 -2.01
N GLU A 50 9.52 -2.28 -1.45
CA GLU A 50 10.75 -2.42 -0.66
C GLU A 50 12.01 -2.08 -1.48
N SER A 51 12.09 -2.48 -2.75
CA SER A 51 13.24 -2.12 -3.60
C SER A 51 13.32 -0.63 -3.95
N LYS A 52 12.20 0.09 -3.89
CA LYS A 52 12.14 1.54 -4.08
C LYS A 52 12.21 2.34 -2.79
N ALA A 53 12.00 1.68 -1.65
CA ALA A 53 12.10 2.30 -0.34
C ALA A 53 13.57 2.64 -0.11
N THR A 54 13.93 3.87 -0.42
CA THR A 54 15.24 4.40 -0.10
C THR A 54 15.21 4.85 1.35
N ASP A 55 16.13 4.29 2.11
CA ASP A 55 16.23 4.49 3.55
C ASP A 55 16.85 5.85 3.87
N HIS A 56 16.06 6.91 3.72
CA HIS A 56 16.48 8.28 3.98
C HIS A 56 16.40 8.57 5.48
N HIS A 57 17.44 8.17 6.19
CA HIS A 57 17.62 8.48 7.59
C HIS A 57 18.26 9.85 7.78
N PHE A 58 17.54 10.73 8.47
CA PHE A 58 18.08 11.99 8.93
C PHE A 58 18.61 11.86 10.35
N LYS A 59 19.66 12.60 10.67
CA LYS A 59 20.26 12.66 12.00
C LYS A 59 19.86 13.95 12.71
N GLU A 60 19.96 13.94 14.04
CA GLU A 60 19.83 15.17 14.82
C GLU A 60 20.90 16.18 14.38
N GLY A 61 20.48 17.42 14.13
CA GLY A 61 21.33 18.48 13.56
C GLY A 61 21.17 18.67 12.05
N ASP A 62 20.59 17.72 11.30
CA ASP A 62 20.38 17.87 9.86
C ASP A 62 19.36 18.98 9.55
N LEU A 63 19.59 19.68 8.45
CA LEU A 63 18.69 20.71 7.92
C LEU A 63 17.74 20.10 6.89
N VAL A 64 16.44 20.25 7.13
CA VAL A 64 15.38 19.69 6.28
C VAL A 64 14.36 20.75 5.90
N TRP A 65 13.85 20.68 4.68
CA TRP A 65 12.74 21.52 4.26
C TRP A 65 11.41 20.88 4.68
N MET A 66 10.55 21.65 5.35
CA MET A 66 9.25 21.14 5.77
C MET A 66 8.20 21.38 4.68
N TYR A 67 7.54 20.32 4.23
CA TYR A 67 6.37 20.45 3.35
C TYR A 67 5.15 20.88 4.16
N ASN A 68 4.66 22.09 3.89
CA ASN A 68 3.54 22.72 4.59
C ASN A 68 2.60 23.39 3.56
N PRO A 69 1.66 22.63 2.95
CA PRO A 69 0.77 23.15 1.92
C PRO A 69 -0.35 24.01 2.54
N LYS A 70 0.03 25.16 3.11
CA LYS A 70 -0.91 26.14 3.66
C LYS A 70 -1.49 26.99 2.55
N ARG A 71 -2.81 26.89 2.37
CA ARG A 71 -3.53 27.73 1.40
C ARG A 71 -3.65 29.17 1.90
N ARG A 72 -3.07 30.12 1.16
CA ARG A 72 -3.30 31.56 1.37
C ARG A 72 -4.40 32.06 0.44
N ARG A 73 -5.25 32.98 0.90
CA ARG A 73 -6.22 33.66 0.02
C ARG A 73 -5.46 34.63 -0.91
N GLY A 74 -5.88 34.72 -2.16
CA GLY A 74 -5.28 35.59 -3.18
C GLY A 74 -4.55 34.80 -4.28
N PRO A 75 -3.37 34.21 -4.03
CA PRO A 75 -2.63 33.46 -5.05
C PRO A 75 -3.32 32.15 -5.43
N SER A 76 -3.23 31.74 -6.70
CA SER A 76 -3.65 30.41 -7.14
C SER A 76 -2.89 29.32 -6.37
N PRO A 77 -3.53 28.22 -5.93
CA PRO A 77 -2.88 27.14 -5.17
C PRO A 77 -1.60 26.58 -5.83
N LYS A 78 -1.50 26.63 -7.16
CA LYS A 78 -0.32 26.16 -7.90
C LYS A 78 0.89 27.09 -7.78
N LEU A 79 0.69 28.37 -7.45
CA LEU A 79 1.73 29.39 -7.32
C LEU A 79 2.15 29.62 -5.86
N GLN A 80 1.63 28.83 -4.92
CA GLN A 80 1.95 28.98 -3.51
C GLN A 80 3.20 28.17 -3.14
N GLN A 81 4.10 28.77 -2.37
CA GLN A 81 5.26 28.09 -1.83
C GLN A 81 4.82 27.13 -0.71
N ASN A 82 4.88 25.84 -0.99
CA ASN A 82 4.53 24.77 -0.04
C ASN A 82 5.71 24.31 0.82
N TRP A 83 6.94 24.74 0.49
CA TRP A 83 8.15 24.35 1.22
C TRP A 83 8.57 25.47 2.15
N GLU A 84 8.60 25.20 3.45
CA GLU A 84 8.89 26.16 4.50
C GLU A 84 10.24 25.87 5.13
N GLY A 85 11.20 26.79 4.93
CA GLY A 85 12.46 26.96 5.65
C GLY A 85 13.37 25.72 5.82
N PRO A 86 14.64 25.92 6.17
CA PRO A 86 15.39 24.85 6.80
C PRO A 86 14.94 24.73 8.27
N TYR A 87 14.50 23.53 8.62
CA TYR A 87 14.26 23.09 9.99
C TYR A 87 15.44 22.24 10.42
N THR A 88 15.94 22.45 11.64
CA THR A 88 16.92 21.54 12.23
C THR A 88 16.20 20.42 12.95
N ILE A 89 16.60 19.17 12.69
CA ILE A 89 16.09 18.02 13.44
C ILE A 89 16.66 18.07 14.86
N VAL A 90 15.77 18.19 15.84
CA VAL A 90 16.11 18.21 17.27
C VAL A 90 16.15 16.80 17.83
N LYS A 91 15.19 15.96 17.42
CA LYS A 91 15.09 14.60 17.94
C LYS A 91 14.40 13.67 16.95
N LYS A 92 14.92 12.45 16.79
CA LYS A 92 14.20 11.35 16.13
C LYS A 92 13.22 10.71 17.13
N LEU A 93 11.92 10.74 16.83
CA LEU A 93 10.88 10.15 17.69
C LEU A 93 10.57 8.72 17.26
N ASN A 94 10.48 8.47 15.96
CA ASN A 94 10.31 7.16 15.32
C ASN A 94 11.14 7.13 14.01
N ASP A 95 11.20 5.99 13.32
CA ASP A 95 11.87 5.89 12.00
C ASP A 95 11.36 6.90 10.97
N ILE A 96 10.08 7.25 11.07
CA ILE A 96 9.40 8.16 10.13
C ILE A 96 9.18 9.55 10.76
N VAL A 97 9.14 9.66 12.08
CA VAL A 97 8.71 10.89 12.78
C VAL A 97 9.90 11.58 13.43
N TYR A 98 10.16 12.80 12.98
CA TYR A 98 11.22 13.67 13.49
C TYR A 98 10.61 14.92 14.11
N ARG A 99 11.18 15.38 15.22
CA ARG A 99 10.88 16.69 15.80
C ARG A 99 11.87 17.70 15.25
N GLY A 100 11.38 18.66 14.47
CA GLY A 100 12.16 19.78 13.95
C GLY A 100 11.95 21.07 14.74
N ARG A 101 12.93 21.98 14.68
CA ARG A 101 12.81 23.38 15.11
C ARG A 101 13.21 24.28 13.92
N PRO A 102 12.51 25.39 13.66
CA PRO A 102 12.97 26.36 12.67
C PRO A 102 14.39 26.81 13.01
N THR A 103 15.28 26.87 12.03
CA THR A 103 16.59 27.51 12.27
C THR A 103 16.38 28.97 12.66
N PRO A 104 17.13 29.52 13.62
CA PRO A 104 17.14 30.95 13.86
C PRO A 104 17.49 31.64 12.53
N SER A 105 16.56 32.45 12.02
CA SER A 105 16.73 33.16 10.77
C SER A 105 18.05 33.93 10.81
N GLN A 106 19.01 33.54 9.96
CA GLN A 106 19.95 34.53 9.45
C GLN A 106 19.09 35.48 8.60
N LYS A 107 18.56 36.53 9.24
CA LYS A 107 18.08 37.69 8.51
C LYS A 107 19.31 38.29 7.83
N SER A 108 19.68 37.77 6.66
CA SER A 108 20.57 38.49 5.77
C SER A 108 19.82 39.76 5.39
N SER A 109 20.33 40.91 5.86
CA SER A 109 19.93 42.21 5.37
C SER A 109 20.08 42.20 3.85
N ILE A 110 18.97 42.15 3.12
CA ILE A 110 18.98 42.55 1.72
C ILE A 110 18.96 44.08 1.76
N SER A 111 20.14 44.67 1.91
CA SER A 111 20.41 46.04 1.47
C SER A 111 20.38 46.01 -0.06
N ILE A 112 19.25 46.42 -0.63
CA ILE A 112 19.18 46.76 -2.05
C ILE A 112 19.67 48.20 -2.14
N GLY A 113 20.86 48.39 -2.71
CA GLY A 113 21.28 49.65 -3.32
C GLY A 113 20.83 49.70 -4.77
#